data_AF-A0A972NXF0-F1
#
_entry.id   AF-A0A972NXF0-F1
#
_cell.length_a   1.000
_cell.length_b   1.000
_cell.length_c   1.000
_cell.angle_alpha   90.00
_cell.angle_beta   90.00
_cell.angle_gamma   90.00
#
_symmetry.space_group_name_H-M   'P 1'
#
loop_
_entity.id
_entity.type
_entity.pdbx_description
1 polymer ?
#
loop_
_entity_poly.entity_id
_entity_poly.type
_entity_poly.pdbx_seq_one_letter_code
_entity_poly.pdbx_strand_id
1 'polypeptide(L)'
;MSLPDPNLLPYDQIRQLLLDHFQLMADNETLLLGYMRASNAMAADPEAWAVLDRHRVEMERWALKLVGFSSESQPLRLVIRAAASGMDQLSVRWLQEGRIQKIEVLIEATIELIIGGFRAATKFDPTLDVETGIRLLSERGSYSDRTKRAASPTIKRERAKSG
;
A
#
# COMPACT_ATOMS: atom_id res chain seq x y z
N MET A 1 -3.27 -0.18 13.74
CA MET A 1 -1.98 -0.07 13.02
C MET A 1 -1.63 1.40 12.98
N SER A 2 -0.38 1.78 13.21
CA SER A 2 0.01 3.19 13.16
C SER A 2 0.19 3.64 11.70
N LEU A 3 0.00 4.93 11.42
CA LEU A 3 0.37 5.46 10.12
C LEU A 3 1.90 5.41 9.95
N PRO A 4 2.42 5.11 8.74
CA PRO A 4 3.85 5.14 8.44
C PRO A 4 4.47 6.53 8.65
N ASP A 5 5.80 6.59 8.78
CA ASP A 5 6.54 7.86 8.86
C ASP A 5 6.28 8.71 7.61
N PRO A 6 5.70 9.91 7.75
CA PRO A 6 5.35 10.76 6.61
C PRO A 6 6.56 11.29 5.85
N ASN A 7 7.78 11.19 6.40
CA ASN A 7 9.02 11.61 5.74
C ASN A 7 9.55 10.57 4.76
N LEU A 8 9.02 9.35 4.78
CA LEU A 8 9.35 8.31 3.81
C LEU A 8 8.72 8.61 2.45
N LEU A 9 9.27 8.00 1.41
CA LEU A 9 8.68 8.07 0.08
C LEU A 9 7.39 7.25 0.01
N PRO A 10 6.46 7.55 -0.91
CA PRO A 10 5.19 6.82 -1.01
C PRO A 10 5.34 5.30 -1.07
N TYR A 11 6.27 4.79 -1.89
CA TYR A 11 6.58 3.35 -1.94
C TYR A 11 7.00 2.80 -0.57
N ASP A 12 7.90 3.49 0.14
CA ASP A 12 8.42 3.05 1.42
C ASP A 12 7.35 3.14 2.53
N GLN A 13 6.46 4.13 2.48
CA GLN A 13 5.31 4.22 3.38
C GLN A 13 4.34 3.05 3.18
N ILE A 14 3.99 2.72 1.93
CA ILE A 14 3.15 1.56 1.62
C ILE A 14 3.85 0.27 2.07
N ARG A 15 5.15 0.14 1.79
CA ARG A 15 5.95 -1.01 2.19
C ARG A 15 5.96 -1.20 3.71
N GLN A 16 6.14 -0.12 4.47
CA GLN A 16 6.09 -0.15 5.94
C GLN A 16 4.70 -0.55 6.45
N LEU A 17 3.63 0.01 5.89
CA LEU A 17 2.26 -0.36 6.27
C LEU A 17 2.01 -1.86 6.03
N LEU A 18 2.44 -2.37 4.88
CA LEU A 18 2.26 -3.78 4.54
C LEU A 18 3.14 -4.69 5.41
N LEU A 19 4.36 -4.28 5.75
CA LEU A 19 5.22 -4.98 6.70
C LEU A 19 4.53 -5.09 8.07
N ASP A 20 4.05 -3.97 8.61
CA ASP A 20 3.35 -3.93 9.89
C ASP A 20 2.09 -4.81 9.85
N HIS A 21 1.37 -4.82 8.72
CA HIS A 21 0.24 -5.71 8.49
C HIS A 21 0.65 -7.18 8.56
N PHE A 22 1.57 -7.64 7.72
CA PHE A 22 1.96 -9.05 7.69
C PHE A 22 2.62 -9.52 8.99
N GLN A 23 3.36 -8.64 9.68
CA GLN A 23 3.93 -8.95 10.99
C GLN A 23 2.82 -9.13 12.04
N LEU A 24 1.85 -8.21 12.10
CA LEU A 24 0.67 -8.36 12.96
C LEU A 24 -0.06 -9.67 12.65
N MET A 25 -0.13 -10.05 11.37
CA MET A 25 -0.78 -11.29 10.96
C MET A 25 -0.03 -12.53 11.45
N ALA A 26 1.30 -12.52 11.33
CA ALA A 26 2.18 -13.60 11.77
C ALA A 26 2.18 -13.77 13.31
N ASP A 27 2.11 -12.66 14.04
CA ASP A 27 2.12 -12.64 15.51
C ASP A 27 0.79 -13.13 16.10
N ASN A 28 -0.30 -13.07 15.33
CA ASN A 28 -1.66 -13.39 15.77
C ASN A 28 -2.32 -14.51 14.96
N GLU A 29 -1.52 -15.44 14.42
CA GLU A 29 -1.94 -16.47 13.47
C GLU A 29 -3.23 -17.20 13.88
N THR A 30 -3.29 -17.76 15.09
CA THR A 30 -4.45 -18.52 15.58
C THR A 30 -5.73 -17.67 15.62
N LEU A 31 -5.61 -16.44 16.12
CA LEU A 31 -6.73 -15.51 16.22
C LEU A 31 -7.23 -15.12 14.83
N LEU A 32 -6.32 -14.84 13.90
CA LEU A 32 -6.66 -14.37 12.56
C LEU A 32 -7.19 -15.46 11.65
N LEU A 33 -6.68 -16.68 11.74
CA LEU A 33 -7.26 -17.82 11.06
C LEU A 33 -8.67 -18.11 11.60
N GLY A 34 -8.89 -17.96 12.90
CA GLY A 34 -10.23 -18.02 13.49
C GLY A 34 -11.15 -16.91 12.96
N TYR A 35 -10.68 -15.67 12.97
CA TYR A 35 -11.42 -14.49 12.54
C TYR A 35 -11.77 -14.51 11.04
N MET A 36 -10.82 -14.86 10.17
CA MET A 36 -11.04 -14.93 8.72
C MET A 36 -11.81 -16.18 8.27
N ARG A 37 -11.85 -17.25 9.09
CA ARG A 37 -12.81 -18.34 8.89
C ARG A 37 -14.21 -17.93 9.34
N ALA A 38 -14.30 -17.19 10.45
CA ALA A 38 -15.56 -16.67 10.97
C ALA A 38 -16.12 -15.50 10.14
N SER A 39 -15.32 -14.79 9.36
CA SER A 39 -15.77 -13.71 8.47
C SER A 39 -16.64 -14.20 7.32
N ASN A 40 -16.48 -15.47 6.94
CA ASN A 40 -17.38 -16.15 6.01
C ASN A 40 -18.55 -16.87 6.73
N ALA A 41 -18.66 -16.74 8.05
CA ALA A 41 -19.72 -17.35 8.85
C ALA A 41 -20.55 -16.28 9.59
N MET A 42 -21.85 -16.51 9.74
CA MET A 42 -22.82 -15.63 10.41
C MET A 42 -22.57 -15.39 11.92
N ALA A 43 -21.35 -15.59 12.44
CA ALA A 43 -21.08 -15.78 13.86
C ALA A 43 -20.18 -14.72 14.52
N ALA A 44 -19.72 -13.70 13.79
CA ALA A 44 -18.92 -12.64 14.41
C ALA A 44 -19.75 -11.38 14.66
N ASP A 45 -19.55 -10.77 15.83
CA ASP A 45 -20.26 -9.60 16.33
C ASP A 45 -20.27 -8.46 15.28
N PRO A 46 -21.46 -8.02 14.81
CA PRO A 46 -21.59 -6.94 13.83
C PRO A 46 -20.91 -5.63 14.26
N GLU A 47 -20.85 -5.34 15.56
CA GLU A 47 -20.22 -4.12 16.06
C GLU A 47 -18.70 -4.20 15.96
N ALA A 48 -18.11 -5.32 16.37
CA ALA A 48 -16.69 -5.61 16.16
C ALA A 48 -16.29 -5.58 14.68
N TRP A 49 -17.15 -6.10 13.80
CA TRP A 49 -16.97 -5.99 12.34
C TRP A 49 -16.96 -4.55 11.84
N ALA A 50 -17.91 -3.74 12.30
CA ALA A 50 -18.01 -2.35 11.86
C ALA A 50 -16.78 -1.52 12.30
N VAL A 51 -16.20 -1.80 13.47
CA VAL A 51 -14.95 -1.15 13.93
C VAL A 51 -13.79 -1.48 13.01
N LEU A 52 -13.60 -2.76 12.69
CA LEU A 52 -12.51 -3.22 11.83
C LEU A 52 -12.68 -2.74 10.39
N ASP A 53 -13.90 -2.74 9.88
CA ASP A 53 -14.20 -2.22 8.54
C ASP A 53 -13.93 -0.71 8.45
N ARG A 54 -14.28 0.08 9.47
CA ARG A 54 -13.96 1.51 9.50
C ARG A 54 -12.45 1.76 9.42
N HIS A 55 -11.66 1.05 10.20
CA HIS A 55 -10.19 1.18 10.15
C HIS A 55 -9.65 0.78 8.76
N ARG A 56 -10.19 -0.26 8.13
CA ARG A 56 -9.81 -0.64 6.76
C ARG A 56 -10.13 0.47 5.76
N VAL A 57 -11.34 1.02 5.79
CA VAL A 57 -11.74 2.15 4.93
C VAL A 57 -10.82 3.35 5.13
N GLU A 58 -10.43 3.68 6.36
CA GLU A 58 -9.51 4.78 6.64
C GLU A 58 -8.13 4.55 6.04
N MET A 59 -7.59 3.33 6.15
CA MET A 59 -6.30 2.96 5.55
C MET A 59 -6.35 2.98 4.03
N GLU A 60 -7.44 2.51 3.42
CA GLU A 60 -7.65 2.56 1.96
C GLU A 60 -7.68 4.02 1.47
N ARG A 61 -8.40 4.90 2.18
CA ARG A 61 -8.44 6.33 1.86
C ARG A 61 -7.09 6.99 2.01
N TRP A 62 -6.34 6.65 3.06
CA TRP A 62 -4.97 7.15 3.25
C TRP A 62 -4.06 6.69 2.10
N ALA A 63 -4.11 5.41 1.73
CA ALA A 63 -3.27 4.86 0.65
C ALA A 63 -3.57 5.52 -0.70
N LEU A 64 -4.86 5.75 -1.02
CA LEU A 64 -5.26 6.48 -2.23
C LEU A 64 -4.71 7.92 -2.24
N LYS A 65 -4.83 8.63 -1.12
CA LYS A 65 -4.31 10.02 -1.01
C LYS A 65 -2.79 10.06 -1.13
N LEU A 66 -2.09 9.09 -0.55
CA LEU A 66 -0.63 8.99 -0.60
C LEU A 66 -0.09 8.93 -2.03
N VAL A 67 -0.82 8.25 -2.93
CA VAL A 67 -0.44 8.15 -4.36
C VAL A 67 -1.10 9.21 -5.25
N GLY A 68 -1.73 10.23 -4.65
CA GLY A 68 -2.28 11.39 -5.35
C GLY A 68 -3.72 11.23 -5.85
N PHE A 69 -4.45 10.20 -5.45
CA PHE A 69 -5.84 10.00 -5.84
C PHE A 69 -6.84 10.63 -4.88
N SER A 70 -7.98 11.03 -5.46
CA SER A 70 -9.16 11.33 -4.65
C SER A 70 -9.70 10.06 -4.01
N SER A 71 -9.85 10.07 -2.68
CA SER A 71 -10.57 9.02 -1.94
C SER A 71 -12.04 8.89 -2.34
N GLU A 72 -12.58 9.90 -3.03
CA GLU A 72 -13.97 9.95 -3.42
C GLU A 72 -14.26 9.26 -4.77
N SER A 73 -13.23 8.84 -5.51
CA SER A 73 -13.41 8.06 -6.76
C SER A 73 -13.95 6.66 -6.47
N GLN A 74 -15.21 6.43 -6.87
CA GLN A 74 -15.88 5.14 -6.67
C GLN A 74 -15.18 3.97 -7.39
N PRO A 75 -14.71 4.09 -8.65
CA PRO A 75 -13.94 3.03 -9.29
C PRO A 75 -12.66 2.68 -8.54
N LEU A 76 -11.91 3.69 -8.06
CA LEU A 76 -10.67 3.47 -7.31
C LEU A 76 -10.93 2.82 -5.96
N ARG A 77 -11.96 3.26 -5.22
CA ARG A 77 -12.34 2.61 -3.97
C ARG A 77 -12.73 1.15 -4.18
N LEU A 78 -13.49 0.85 -5.24
CA LEU A 78 -13.91 -0.53 -5.54
C LEU A 78 -12.71 -1.45 -5.74
N VAL A 79 -11.76 -1.05 -6.60
CA VAL A 79 -10.59 -1.90 -6.89
C VAL A 79 -9.63 -1.99 -5.72
N ILE A 80 -9.46 -0.92 -4.93
CA ILE A 80 -8.61 -0.94 -3.74
C ILE A 80 -9.21 -1.83 -2.66
N ARG A 81 -10.52 -1.78 -2.46
CA ARG A 81 -11.23 -2.69 -1.55
C ARG A 81 -11.05 -4.14 -1.97
N ALA A 82 -11.13 -4.43 -3.28
CA ALA A 82 -10.89 -5.76 -3.81
C ALA A 82 -9.43 -6.20 -3.60
N ALA A 83 -8.46 -5.32 -3.83
CA ALA A 83 -7.04 -5.59 -3.58
C ALA A 83 -6.75 -5.87 -2.10
N ALA A 84 -7.32 -5.08 -1.18
CA ALA A 84 -7.22 -5.31 0.27
C ALA A 84 -7.83 -6.66 0.68
N SER A 85 -8.98 -7.02 0.10
CA SER A 85 -9.59 -8.34 0.31
C SER A 85 -8.70 -9.48 -0.23
N GLY A 86 -8.02 -9.25 -1.36
CA GLY A 86 -7.04 -10.18 -1.91
C GLY A 86 -5.81 -10.33 -1.01
N MET A 87 -5.33 -9.25 -0.40
CA MET A 87 -4.26 -9.26 0.60
C MET A 87 -4.66 -10.09 1.83
N ASP A 88 -5.87 -9.91 2.36
CA ASP A 88 -6.37 -10.73 3.47
C ASP A 88 -6.34 -12.23 3.11
N GLN A 89 -6.85 -12.59 1.92
CA GLN A 89 -6.84 -13.99 1.46
C GLN A 89 -5.42 -14.53 1.26
N LEU A 90 -4.50 -13.70 0.75
CA LEU A 90 -3.09 -14.06 0.62
C LEU A 90 -2.49 -14.36 2.00
N SER A 91 -2.76 -13.52 3.00
CA SER A 91 -2.35 -13.73 4.40
C SER A 91 -2.89 -15.03 4.97
N VAL A 92 -4.18 -15.35 4.76
CA VAL A 92 -4.78 -16.63 5.18
C VAL A 92 -4.00 -17.80 4.61
N ARG A 93 -3.82 -17.83 3.28
CA ARG A 93 -3.17 -18.95 2.59
C ARG A 93 -1.73 -19.11 3.01
N TRP A 94 -1.00 -18.00 3.09
CA TRP A 94 0.38 -17.97 3.56
C TRP A 94 0.53 -18.60 4.95
N LEU A 95 -0.34 -18.25 5.90
CA LEU A 95 -0.34 -18.84 7.24
C LEU A 95 -0.71 -20.33 7.20
N GLN A 96 -1.76 -20.71 6.47
CA GLN A 96 -2.24 -22.10 6.36
C GLN A 96 -1.21 -23.04 5.73
N GLU A 97 -0.40 -22.54 4.81
CA GLU A 97 0.64 -23.32 4.12
C GLU A 97 1.96 -23.34 4.90
N GLY A 98 1.99 -22.83 6.13
CA GLY A 98 3.20 -22.86 6.97
C GLY A 98 4.23 -21.81 6.60
N ARG A 99 3.77 -20.64 6.14
CA ARG A 99 4.59 -19.46 5.82
C ARG A 99 5.64 -19.73 4.73
N ILE A 100 5.23 -20.37 3.63
CA ILE A 100 6.10 -20.81 2.52
C ILE A 100 6.98 -19.73 1.86
N GLN A 101 6.65 -18.45 2.06
CA GLN A 101 7.37 -17.30 1.52
C GLN A 101 7.72 -16.32 2.63
N LYS A 102 8.75 -15.50 2.41
CA LYS A 102 9.10 -14.41 3.32
C LYS A 102 8.09 -13.26 3.20
N ILE A 103 7.91 -12.49 4.29
CA ILE A 103 7.01 -11.34 4.32
C ILE A 103 7.33 -10.34 3.20
N GLU A 104 8.60 -10.12 2.88
CA GLU A 104 9.01 -9.19 1.82
C GLU A 104 8.45 -9.58 0.45
N VAL A 105 8.30 -10.89 0.18
CA VAL A 105 7.71 -11.37 -1.07
C VAL A 105 6.20 -11.09 -1.11
N LEU A 106 5.52 -11.26 0.02
CA LEU A 106 4.09 -10.94 0.14
C LEU A 106 3.84 -9.44 -0.06
N ILE A 107 4.70 -8.60 0.51
CA ILE A 107 4.62 -7.14 0.33
C ILE A 107 4.69 -6.79 -1.16
N GLU A 108 5.69 -7.29 -1.90
CA GLU A 108 5.81 -7.02 -3.33
C GLU A 108 4.60 -7.55 -4.11
N ALA A 109 4.13 -8.76 -3.78
CA ALA A 109 2.94 -9.33 -4.41
C ALA A 109 1.69 -8.46 -4.18
N THR A 110 1.51 -7.93 -2.96
CA THR A 110 0.40 -7.03 -2.65
C THR A 110 0.52 -5.69 -3.37
N ILE A 111 1.73 -5.14 -3.51
CA ILE A 111 1.95 -3.92 -4.31
C ILE A 111 1.54 -4.15 -5.77
N GLU A 112 1.90 -5.29 -6.35
CA GLU A 112 1.47 -5.66 -7.71
C GLU A 112 -0.05 -5.81 -7.83
N LEU A 113 -0.73 -6.35 -6.80
CA LEU A 113 -2.20 -6.40 -6.76
C LEU A 113 -2.82 -5.00 -6.75
N ILE A 114 -2.23 -4.05 -6.00
CA ILE A 114 -2.69 -2.65 -5.96
C ILE A 114 -2.50 -1.98 -7.33
N ILE A 115 -1.33 -2.15 -7.95
CA ILE A 115 -1.04 -1.64 -9.31
C ILE A 115 -2.01 -2.24 -10.34
N GLY A 116 -2.26 -3.56 -10.27
CA GLY A 116 -3.26 -4.23 -11.08
C GLY A 116 -4.68 -3.65 -10.87
N GLY A 117 -5.03 -3.34 -9.62
CA GLY A 117 -6.27 -2.64 -9.27
C GLY A 117 -6.39 -1.28 -9.95
N PHE A 118 -5.35 -0.45 -9.90
CA PHE A 118 -5.33 0.83 -10.61
C PHE A 118 -5.54 0.68 -12.12
N ARG A 119 -4.87 -0.28 -12.75
CA ARG A 119 -5.09 -0.60 -14.17
C ARG A 119 -6.54 -1.02 -14.43
N ALA A 120 -7.13 -1.83 -13.55
CA ALA A 120 -8.52 -2.26 -13.66
C ALA A 120 -9.51 -1.09 -13.49
N ALA A 121 -9.22 -0.11 -12.63
CA ALA A 121 -10.07 1.07 -12.43
C ALA A 121 -10.30 1.84 -13.75
N THR A 122 -9.28 1.92 -14.62
CA THR A 122 -9.41 2.59 -15.92
C THR A 122 -10.39 1.90 -16.89
N LYS A 123 -10.77 0.64 -16.61
CA LYS A 123 -11.82 -0.06 -17.37
C LYS A 123 -13.22 0.37 -16.96
N PHE A 124 -13.39 0.83 -15.71
CA PHE A 124 -14.64 1.39 -15.20
C PHE A 124 -14.76 2.88 -15.53
N ASP A 125 -13.64 3.61 -15.46
CA ASP A 125 -13.57 5.03 -15.81
C ASP A 125 -12.28 5.32 -16.58
N PRO A 126 -12.34 5.41 -17.92
CA PRO A 126 -11.18 5.70 -18.77
C PRO A 126 -10.57 7.08 -18.57
N THR A 127 -11.22 7.99 -17.84
CA THR A 127 -10.70 9.35 -17.58
C THR A 127 -9.76 9.41 -16.38
N LEU A 128 -9.62 8.32 -15.62
CA LEU A 128 -8.71 8.23 -14.51
C LEU A 128 -7.24 8.22 -14.97
N ASP A 129 -6.49 9.24 -14.58
CA ASP A 129 -5.03 9.24 -14.69
C ASP A 129 -4.40 8.43 -13.55
N VAL A 130 -4.19 7.13 -13.78
CA VAL A 130 -3.60 6.24 -12.77
C VAL A 130 -2.08 6.12 -12.84
N GLU A 131 -1.45 6.71 -13.87
CA GLU A 131 -0.03 6.48 -14.18
C GLU A 131 0.88 7.04 -13.09
N THR A 132 0.50 8.17 -12.49
CA THR A 132 1.25 8.73 -11.35
C THR A 132 1.29 7.77 -10.17
N GLY A 133 0.15 7.17 -9.80
CA GLY A 133 0.09 6.21 -8.71
C GLY A 133 0.86 4.92 -9.00
N ILE A 134 0.76 4.41 -10.22
CA ILE A 134 1.53 3.24 -10.67
C ILE A 134 3.03 3.52 -10.60
N ARG A 135 3.49 4.67 -11.09
CA ARG A 135 4.90 5.07 -11.04
C ARG A 135 5.41 5.13 -9.60
N LEU A 136 4.65 5.77 -8.72
CA LEU A 136 5.01 5.88 -7.29
C LEU A 136 5.15 4.53 -6.59
N LEU A 137 4.41 3.51 -7.04
CA LEU A 137 4.48 2.16 -6.49
C LEU A 137 5.45 1.22 -7.22
N SER A 138 5.88 1.56 -8.43
CA SER A 138 6.79 0.75 -9.24
C SER A 138 8.25 1.18 -9.07
N GLU A 139 8.49 2.46 -8.78
CA GLU A 139 9.83 2.98 -8.56
C GLU A 139 10.28 2.66 -7.13
N ARG A 140 10.99 1.53 -6.95
CA ARG A 140 11.73 1.24 -5.72
C ARG A 140 12.60 2.45 -5.40
N GLY A 141 12.29 3.14 -4.31
CA GLY A 141 13.07 4.29 -3.88
C GLY A 141 14.51 3.86 -3.60
N SER A 142 15.44 4.13 -4.53
CA SER A 142 16.86 4.10 -4.20
C SER A 142 17.11 5.23 -3.22
N TYR A 143 17.25 4.90 -1.94
CA TYR A 143 17.71 5.81 -0.89
C TYR A 143 19.06 6.46 -1.27
N SER A 144 19.86 5.80 -2.13
CA SER A 144 21.21 6.22 -2.53
C SER A 144 21.28 7.25 -3.67
N ASP A 145 20.27 7.39 -4.53
CA ASP A 145 20.34 8.29 -5.69
C ASP A 145 20.00 9.74 -5.37
N ARG A 146 19.31 9.98 -4.26
CA ARG A 146 18.81 11.32 -3.90
C ARG A 146 19.78 12.15 -3.07
N THR A 147 20.59 11.54 -2.20
CA THR A 147 21.64 12.25 -1.46
C THR A 147 22.72 12.80 -2.41
N LYS A 148 22.97 12.13 -3.54
CA LYS A 148 23.87 12.64 -4.60
C LYS A 148 23.28 13.85 -5.36
N ARG A 149 21.97 13.89 -5.59
CA ARG A 149 21.29 15.04 -6.23
C ARG A 149 21.17 16.24 -5.29
N ALA A 150 20.94 16.02 -4.00
CA ALA A 150 20.91 17.09 -3.00
C ALA A 150 22.31 17.68 -2.71
N ALA A 151 23.38 16.91 -2.92
CA ALA A 151 24.76 17.31 -2.64
C ALA A 151 25.52 17.93 -3.84
N SER A 152 24.89 18.14 -5.00
CA SER A 152 25.52 18.88 -6.11
C SER A 152 25.04 20.33 -6.11
N PRO A 153 25.75 21.28 -5.45
CA PRO A 153 25.48 22.69 -5.66
C PRO A 153 25.82 23.04 -7.10
N THR A 154 24.83 23.55 -7.84
CA THR A 154 25.01 24.19 -9.14
C THR A 154 26.01 25.32 -8.99
N ILE A 155 27.28 25.08 -9.34
CA ILE A 155 28.27 26.16 -9.50
C ILE A 155 27.87 26.94 -10.76
N LYS A 156 27.08 28.00 -10.58
CA LYS A 156 26.96 29.04 -11.60
C LYS A 156 28.35 29.69 -11.73
N ARG A 157 29.03 29.39 -12.85
CA ARG A 157 30.21 30.14 -13.30
C ARG A 157 29.78 31.57 -13.59
N GLU A 158 30.00 32.49 -12.67
CA GLU A 158 30.05 33.91 -12.99
C GLU A 158 31.42 34.23 -13.60
N ARG A 159 31.40 34.52 -14.91
CA ARG A 159 32.49 35.21 -15.58
C ARG A 159 32.56 36.63 -15.01
N ALA A 160 33.52 36.89 -14.14
CA ALA A 160 33.98 38.26 -13.90
C ALA A 160 34.80 38.71 -15.11
N LYS A 161 34.19 39.52 -15.96
CA LYS A 161 34.91 40.54 -16.73
C LYS A 161 35.27 41.66 -15.74
N SER A 162 36.50 42.16 -15.78
CA SER A 162 36.91 43.58 -15.76
C SER A 162 38.27 43.75 -15.07
N GLY A 163 39.23 44.34 -15.78
CA GLY A 163 40.57 44.71 -15.29
C GLY A 163 41.61 44.55 -16.37
#